data_AF-A0A1F5APG5-F1
#
_entry.id   AF-A0A1F5APG5-F1
#
_cell.length_a   1.000
_cell.length_b   1.000
_cell.length_c   1.000
_cell.angle_alpha   90.00
_cell.angle_beta   90.00
_cell.angle_gamma   90.00
#
_symmetry.space_group_name_H-M   'P 1'
#
loop_
_entity.id
_entity.type
_entity.pdbx_description
1 polymer ?
#
loop_
_entity_poly.entity_id
_entity_poly.type
_entity_poly.pdbx_seq_one_letter_code
_entity_poly.pdbx_strand_id
1 'polypeptide(L)'
;MCLKKAGLVFFGVAVAWFSGCRAGVRVIPPHVTPTTPAPAAPSAAVARTGYAVQVGAFSILDNAQRLAQALNDIGLDAYYFSQGSGLFRVRFGDFPSRDAAIREAERLLEQELVEDYFIVGPEDHPVYGRSLSGEDLRENLVATAESFIGVEYTWGGTSMREGIDCSGLVRAVYQLNGISVPRTMMDQYKAGTTVARDRLQKGDLVFFSVSPGRPISHVGIYVGENVFIHAPGKGK
;
A
#
# COMPACT_ATOMS: atom_id res chain seq x y z
N MET A 1 74.81 76.63 -20.66
CA MET A 1 74.49 76.69 -22.11
C MET A 1 73.07 76.18 -22.31
N CYS A 2 72.22 76.98 -22.96
CA CYS A 2 70.84 76.67 -23.36
C CYS A 2 70.72 75.37 -24.18
N LEU A 3 69.63 74.60 -24.01
CA LEU A 3 68.56 74.55 -25.02
C LEU A 3 67.28 73.84 -24.54
N LYS A 4 66.17 74.43 -25.00
CA LYS A 4 64.75 74.07 -24.88
C LYS A 4 64.42 72.66 -25.41
N LYS A 5 63.35 72.04 -24.88
CA LYS A 5 62.10 71.80 -25.63
C LYS A 5 60.96 71.31 -24.73
N ALA A 6 59.77 71.81 -25.05
CA ALA A 6 58.49 71.57 -24.40
C ALA A 6 57.92 70.18 -24.72
N GLY A 7 57.07 69.66 -23.84
CA GLY A 7 56.32 68.43 -24.02
C GLY A 7 55.07 68.39 -23.14
N LEU A 8 53.96 68.75 -23.78
CA LEU A 8 52.54 68.56 -23.46
C LEU A 8 52.17 67.72 -22.22
N VAL A 9 51.39 68.33 -21.32
CA VAL A 9 50.78 67.72 -20.13
C VAL A 9 49.57 66.85 -20.53
N PHE A 10 49.59 65.57 -20.14
CA PHE A 10 48.39 64.74 -20.04
C PHE A 10 48.15 64.40 -18.57
N PHE A 11 47.04 64.90 -18.02
CA PHE A 11 46.56 64.54 -16.69
C PHE A 11 45.93 63.14 -16.75
N GLY A 12 46.70 62.12 -16.39
CA GLY A 12 46.17 60.77 -16.14
C GLY A 12 45.66 60.66 -14.71
N VAL A 13 44.36 60.83 -14.50
CA VAL A 13 43.71 60.48 -13.23
C VAL A 13 43.62 58.96 -13.16
N ALA A 14 44.48 58.35 -12.35
CA ALA A 14 44.36 56.96 -11.94
C ALA A 14 43.13 56.81 -11.03
N VAL A 15 42.00 56.37 -11.60
CA VAL A 15 40.85 55.92 -10.82
C VAL A 15 41.18 54.55 -10.25
N ALA A 16 41.45 54.50 -8.94
CA ALA A 16 41.54 53.25 -8.20
C ALA A 16 40.15 52.60 -8.14
N TRP A 17 40.00 51.44 -8.78
CA TRP A 17 38.80 50.63 -8.66
C TRP A 17 38.87 49.88 -7.33
N PHE A 18 38.11 50.35 -6.34
CA PHE A 18 37.78 49.53 -5.18
C PHE A 18 36.88 48.38 -5.67
N SER A 19 37.40 47.16 -5.65
CA SER A 19 36.59 45.93 -5.76
C SER A 19 35.66 45.83 -4.56
N GLY A 20 34.49 46.45 -4.65
CA GLY A 20 33.36 46.15 -3.79
C GLY A 20 32.76 44.81 -4.19
N CYS A 21 32.80 43.83 -3.28
CA CYS A 21 31.99 42.61 -3.39
C CYS A 21 30.51 43.00 -3.32
N ARG A 22 29.87 43.14 -4.49
CA ARG A 22 28.41 43.25 -4.58
C ARG A 22 27.85 41.85 -4.35
N ALA A 23 27.17 41.64 -3.23
CA ALA A 23 26.40 40.43 -2.99
C ALA A 23 25.46 40.23 -4.18
N GLY A 24 25.67 39.14 -4.92
CA GLY A 24 24.80 38.76 -6.02
C GLY A 24 23.40 38.57 -5.47
N VAL A 25 22.46 39.40 -5.92
CA VAL A 25 21.04 39.15 -5.70
C VAL A 25 20.72 37.86 -6.45
N ARG A 26 20.68 36.74 -5.72
CA ARG A 26 20.04 35.53 -6.21
C ARG A 26 18.56 35.85 -6.34
N VAL A 27 18.10 36.05 -7.57
CA VAL A 27 16.69 35.93 -7.89
C VAL A 27 16.34 34.47 -7.64
N ILE A 28 15.73 34.19 -6.49
CA ILE A 28 15.08 32.90 -6.24
C ILE A 28 13.92 32.88 -7.25
N PRO A 29 13.90 31.97 -8.24
CA PRO A 29 12.72 31.83 -9.08
C PRO A 29 11.53 31.57 -8.15
N PRO A 30 10.35 32.17 -8.39
CA PRO A 30 9.18 31.88 -7.58
C PRO A 30 9.04 30.36 -7.51
N HIS A 31 8.78 29.83 -6.31
CA HIS A 31 8.41 28.43 -6.17
C HIS A 31 7.29 28.17 -7.17
N VAL A 32 7.61 27.40 -8.21
CA VAL A 32 6.58 26.77 -9.03
C VAL A 32 5.93 25.80 -8.06
N THR A 33 4.85 26.23 -7.40
CA THR A 33 3.93 25.31 -6.79
C THR A 33 3.64 24.27 -7.86
N PRO A 34 3.95 22.98 -7.64
CA PRO A 34 3.47 21.97 -8.55
C PRO A 34 1.96 22.17 -8.62
N THR A 35 1.45 22.60 -9.78
CA THR A 35 0.02 22.68 -10.02
C THR A 35 -0.48 21.26 -9.83
N THR A 36 -1.04 20.98 -8.66
CA THR A 36 -1.74 19.74 -8.38
C THR A 36 -2.79 19.61 -9.48
N PRO A 37 -2.77 18.55 -10.30
CA PRO A 37 -3.87 18.31 -11.20
C PRO A 37 -5.16 18.33 -10.37
N ALA A 38 -6.19 19.02 -10.87
CA ALA A 38 -7.52 18.94 -10.29
C ALA A 38 -7.86 17.46 -10.02
N PRO A 39 -8.53 17.13 -8.90
CA PRO A 39 -8.85 15.74 -8.58
C PRO A 39 -9.51 15.08 -9.80
N ALA A 40 -8.90 14.00 -10.28
CA ALA A 40 -9.52 13.16 -11.27
C ALA A 40 -10.92 12.77 -10.77
N ALA A 41 -11.91 12.88 -11.65
CA ALA A 41 -13.28 12.50 -11.37
C ALA A 41 -13.32 11.07 -10.77
N PRO A 42 -14.21 10.80 -9.80
CA PRO A 42 -14.28 9.49 -9.19
C PRO A 42 -14.74 8.43 -10.19
N SER A 43 -14.29 7.20 -9.93
CA SER A 43 -14.74 5.93 -10.50
C SER A 43 -13.93 5.38 -11.69
N ALA A 44 -12.69 4.93 -11.42
CA ALA A 44 -12.41 3.55 -11.79
C ALA A 44 -13.22 2.67 -10.83
N ALA A 45 -14.15 1.88 -11.35
CA ALA A 45 -14.91 0.95 -10.53
C ALA A 45 -13.92 0.07 -9.75
N VAL A 46 -13.98 0.13 -8.43
CA VAL A 46 -13.18 -0.73 -7.55
C VAL A 46 -13.50 -2.18 -7.91
N ALA A 47 -12.49 -2.93 -8.36
CA ALA A 47 -12.67 -4.33 -8.74
C ALA A 47 -13.23 -5.09 -7.55
N ARG A 48 -14.39 -5.73 -7.73
CA ARG A 48 -15.02 -6.55 -6.70
C ARG A 48 -14.33 -7.90 -6.66
N THR A 49 -14.26 -8.50 -5.48
CA THR A 49 -13.84 -9.90 -5.38
C THR A 49 -14.84 -10.81 -6.07
N GLY A 50 -14.34 -11.91 -6.61
CA GLY A 50 -15.15 -13.06 -6.99
C GLY A 50 -15.46 -13.94 -5.78
N TYR A 51 -15.41 -15.25 -5.99
CA TYR A 51 -15.68 -16.26 -4.98
C TYR A 51 -14.43 -16.61 -4.19
N ALA A 52 -14.57 -16.89 -2.90
CA ALA A 52 -13.50 -17.42 -2.07
C ALA A 52 -13.91 -18.78 -1.49
N VAL A 53 -12.93 -19.56 -1.07
CA VAL A 53 -13.14 -20.82 -0.39
C VAL A 53 -12.74 -20.65 1.06
N GLN A 54 -13.64 -20.95 1.99
CA GLN A 54 -13.36 -21.00 3.42
C GLN A 54 -13.13 -22.46 3.84
N VAL A 55 -12.00 -22.72 4.49
CA VAL A 55 -11.57 -24.07 4.90
C VAL A 55 -11.21 -24.06 6.37
N GLY A 56 -12.15 -24.52 7.20
CA GLY A 56 -11.97 -24.63 8.65
C GLY A 56 -12.28 -23.37 9.47
N ALA A 57 -12.54 -23.62 10.75
CA ALA A 57 -12.72 -22.64 11.80
C ALA A 57 -12.09 -23.18 13.09
N PHE A 58 -11.08 -22.49 13.60
CA PHE A 58 -10.21 -22.99 14.66
C PHE A 58 -10.34 -22.11 15.91
N SER A 59 -10.45 -22.72 17.09
CA SER A 59 -10.34 -22.01 18.37
C SER A 59 -8.90 -21.74 18.80
N ILE A 60 -7.93 -22.40 18.15
CA ILE A 60 -6.50 -22.26 18.39
C ILE A 60 -5.88 -21.59 17.18
N LEU A 61 -5.28 -20.40 17.38
CA LEU A 61 -4.64 -19.59 16.35
C LEU A 61 -3.62 -20.40 15.53
N ASP A 62 -2.74 -21.15 16.20
CA ASP A 62 -1.70 -21.96 15.55
C ASP A 62 -2.25 -22.97 14.54
N ASN A 63 -3.45 -23.51 14.76
CA ASN A 63 -4.06 -24.44 13.80
C ASN A 63 -4.46 -23.71 12.51
N ALA A 64 -5.08 -22.53 12.64
CA ALA A 64 -5.43 -21.70 11.48
C ALA A 64 -4.18 -21.25 10.72
N GLN A 65 -3.14 -20.85 11.44
CA GLN A 65 -1.87 -20.43 10.85
C GLN A 65 -1.19 -21.58 10.08
N ARG A 66 -1.13 -22.79 10.67
CA ARG A 66 -0.55 -23.96 9.99
C ARG A 66 -1.31 -24.31 8.73
N LEU A 67 -2.64 -24.30 8.76
CA LEU A 67 -3.43 -24.58 7.57
C LEU A 67 -3.22 -23.51 6.49
N ALA A 68 -3.29 -22.22 6.86
CA ALA A 68 -3.03 -21.14 5.90
C ALA A 68 -1.63 -21.24 5.29
N GLN A 69 -0.62 -21.57 6.10
CA GLN A 69 0.75 -21.79 5.60
C GLN A 69 0.82 -22.98 4.63
N ALA A 70 0.22 -24.12 4.96
CA ALA A 70 0.21 -25.29 4.09
C ALA A 70 -0.46 -25.00 2.73
N LEU A 71 -1.55 -24.24 2.72
CA LEU A 71 -2.21 -23.78 1.49
C LEU A 71 -1.35 -22.78 0.71
N ASN A 72 -0.61 -21.92 1.41
CA ASN A 72 0.32 -20.97 0.79
C ASN A 72 1.55 -21.66 0.19
N ASP A 73 2.03 -22.76 0.78
CA ASP A 73 3.15 -23.54 0.25
C ASP A 73 2.83 -24.17 -1.12
N ILE A 74 1.54 -24.32 -1.44
CA ILE A 74 1.04 -24.74 -2.76
C ILE A 74 0.48 -23.58 -3.61
N GLY A 75 0.69 -22.33 -3.18
CA GLY A 75 0.43 -21.14 -3.99
C GLY A 75 -0.98 -20.57 -3.93
N LEU A 76 -1.79 -20.91 -2.92
CA LEU A 76 -3.20 -20.51 -2.86
C LEU A 76 -3.50 -19.14 -2.26
N ASP A 77 -2.49 -18.44 -1.74
CA ASP A 77 -2.66 -17.12 -1.12
C ASP A 77 -3.75 -17.11 -0.03
N ALA A 78 -3.68 -18.11 0.85
CA ALA A 78 -4.57 -18.29 1.96
C ALA A 78 -4.26 -17.31 3.11
N TYR A 79 -5.33 -16.84 3.73
CA TYR A 79 -5.30 -15.93 4.86
C TYR A 79 -6.23 -16.42 5.96
N TYR A 80 -5.95 -16.00 7.18
CA TYR A 80 -6.80 -16.31 8.33
C TYR A 80 -7.15 -15.05 9.10
N PHE A 81 -8.32 -15.03 9.73
CA PHE A 81 -8.86 -13.84 10.40
C PHE A 81 -9.77 -14.23 11.57
N SER A 82 -9.86 -13.35 12.57
CA SER A 82 -10.74 -13.53 13.73
C SER A 82 -12.17 -13.09 13.40
N GLN A 83 -13.17 -13.83 13.87
CA GLN A 83 -14.58 -13.46 13.75
C GLN A 83 -15.21 -12.96 15.06
N GLY A 84 -14.41 -12.44 16.01
CA GLY A 84 -14.94 -11.82 17.23
C GLY A 84 -15.45 -12.77 18.31
N SER A 85 -15.17 -14.07 18.20
CA SER A 85 -15.60 -15.12 19.15
C SER A 85 -14.46 -16.02 19.64
N GLY A 86 -13.20 -15.64 19.40
CA GLY A 86 -12.03 -16.50 19.61
C GLY A 86 -11.88 -17.61 18.55
N LEU A 87 -12.69 -17.56 17.48
CA LEU A 87 -12.56 -18.43 16.33
C LEU A 87 -11.82 -17.73 15.18
N PHE A 88 -10.88 -18.46 14.60
CA PHE A 88 -10.08 -18.08 13.44
C PHE A 88 -10.52 -18.89 12.24
N ARG A 89 -10.90 -18.21 11.15
CA ARG A 89 -11.29 -18.85 9.88
C ARG A 89 -10.15 -18.73 8.89
N VAL A 90 -10.00 -19.72 8.02
CA VAL A 90 -9.04 -19.67 6.90
C VAL A 90 -9.82 -19.54 5.61
N ARG A 91 -9.40 -18.62 4.75
CA ARG A 91 -9.96 -18.39 3.40
C ARG A 91 -8.84 -18.29 2.38
N PHE A 92 -9.15 -18.62 1.13
CA PHE A 92 -8.26 -18.40 0.02
C PHE A 92 -9.03 -18.15 -1.27
N GLY A 93 -8.32 -17.59 -2.26
CA GLY A 93 -8.83 -17.39 -3.61
C GLY A 93 -9.58 -16.09 -3.84
N ASP A 94 -9.80 -15.84 -5.14
CA ASP A 94 -10.56 -14.74 -5.74
C ASP A 94 -11.04 -15.24 -7.10
N PHE A 95 -11.86 -16.29 -7.06
CA PHE A 95 -12.22 -17.10 -8.21
C PHE A 95 -13.31 -16.42 -9.04
N PRO A 96 -13.23 -16.47 -10.39
CA PRO A 96 -14.20 -15.79 -11.25
C PRO A 96 -15.60 -16.40 -11.21
N SER A 97 -15.76 -17.63 -10.70
CA SER A 97 -17.05 -18.30 -10.58
C SER A 97 -17.08 -19.27 -9.40
N ARG A 98 -18.30 -19.57 -8.95
CA ARG A 98 -18.58 -20.58 -7.92
C ARG A 98 -17.98 -21.94 -8.30
N ASP A 99 -18.15 -22.35 -9.57
CA ASP A 99 -17.63 -23.63 -10.05
C ASP A 99 -16.09 -23.68 -10.05
N ALA A 100 -15.42 -22.56 -10.32
CA ALA A 100 -13.96 -22.50 -10.23
C ALA A 100 -13.48 -22.65 -8.78
N ALA A 101 -14.18 -22.02 -7.83
CA ALA A 101 -13.90 -22.17 -6.41
C ALA A 101 -14.16 -23.61 -5.93
N ILE A 102 -15.25 -24.24 -6.37
CA ILE A 102 -15.59 -25.63 -6.03
C ILE A 102 -14.55 -26.60 -6.55
N ARG A 103 -14.16 -26.50 -7.83
CA ARG A 103 -13.14 -27.39 -8.38
C ARG A 103 -11.84 -27.34 -7.60
N GLU A 104 -11.43 -26.14 -7.18
CA GLU A 104 -10.22 -25.99 -6.38
C GLU A 104 -10.39 -26.55 -4.96
N ALA A 105 -11.55 -26.34 -4.34
CA ALA A 105 -11.85 -26.92 -3.03
C ALA A 105 -11.90 -28.45 -3.05
N GLU A 106 -12.57 -29.04 -4.06
CA GLU A 106 -12.65 -30.49 -4.27
C GLU A 106 -11.25 -31.09 -4.52
N ARG A 107 -10.39 -30.42 -5.29
CA ARG A 107 -8.99 -30.81 -5.48
C ARG A 107 -8.23 -30.90 -4.15
N LEU A 108 -8.51 -30.00 -3.20
CA LEU A 108 -7.88 -30.02 -1.87
C LEU A 108 -8.46 -31.11 -0.96
N LEU A 109 -9.76 -31.38 -1.04
CA LEU A 109 -10.40 -32.49 -0.33
C LEU A 109 -9.84 -33.84 -0.78
N GLU A 110 -9.70 -34.05 -2.09
CA GLU A 110 -9.14 -35.28 -2.67
C GLU A 110 -7.68 -35.52 -2.26
N GLN A 111 -6.94 -34.44 -2.00
CA GLN A 111 -5.56 -34.47 -1.52
C GLN A 111 -5.47 -34.56 0.01
N GLU A 112 -6.61 -34.63 0.72
CA GLU A 112 -6.70 -34.64 2.19
C GLU A 112 -6.00 -33.43 2.83
N LEU A 113 -5.92 -32.30 2.11
CA LEU A 113 -5.31 -31.07 2.60
C LEU A 113 -6.29 -30.22 3.42
N VAL A 114 -7.59 -30.42 3.19
CA VAL A 114 -8.69 -29.79 3.93
C VAL A 114 -9.73 -30.85 4.23
N GLU A 115 -10.48 -30.68 5.31
CA GLU A 115 -11.52 -31.64 5.73
C GLU A 115 -12.90 -31.29 5.16
N ASP A 116 -13.22 -30.00 5.09
CA ASP A 116 -14.49 -29.47 4.58
C ASP A 116 -14.29 -28.05 4.06
N TYR A 117 -15.23 -27.55 3.26
CA TYR A 117 -15.19 -26.21 2.70
C TYR A 117 -16.56 -25.53 2.62
N PHE A 118 -16.53 -24.21 2.61
CA PHE A 118 -17.68 -23.36 2.29
C PHE A 118 -17.30 -22.36 1.20
N ILE A 119 -18.15 -22.21 0.19
CA ILE A 119 -17.97 -21.20 -0.85
C ILE A 119 -18.55 -19.88 -0.39
N VAL A 120 -17.72 -18.84 -0.34
CA VAL A 120 -18.10 -17.47 -0.03
C VAL A 120 -18.27 -16.73 -1.35
N GLY A 121 -19.49 -16.29 -1.65
CA GLY A 121 -19.79 -15.49 -2.83
C GLY A 121 -19.54 -13.99 -2.60
N PRO A 122 -19.44 -13.19 -3.68
CA PRO A 122 -19.41 -11.74 -3.59
C PRO A 122 -20.53 -11.17 -2.69
N GLU A 123 -21.72 -11.75 -2.76
CA GLU A 123 -22.92 -11.41 -1.99
C GLU A 123 -22.78 -11.63 -0.47
N ASP A 124 -21.89 -12.51 -0.05
CA ASP A 124 -21.67 -12.82 1.37
C ASP A 124 -20.76 -11.80 2.06
N HIS A 125 -20.14 -10.89 1.30
CA HIS A 125 -19.36 -9.81 1.88
C HIS A 125 -20.29 -8.74 2.47
N PRO A 126 -20.02 -8.24 3.69
CA PRO A 126 -20.86 -7.24 4.36
C PRO A 126 -21.05 -5.95 3.55
N VAL A 127 -20.15 -5.70 2.59
CA VAL A 127 -20.11 -4.54 1.70
C VAL A 127 -20.94 -4.72 0.41
N TYR A 128 -21.37 -5.94 0.05
CA TYR A 128 -22.02 -6.21 -1.24
C TYR A 128 -23.53 -5.92 -1.24
N GLY A 129 -24.22 -6.18 -0.12
CA GLY A 129 -25.68 -6.04 -0.01
C GLY A 129 -26.18 -4.66 0.42
N ARG A 130 -25.29 -3.75 0.84
CA ARG A 130 -25.65 -2.39 1.24
C ARG A 130 -25.10 -1.41 0.22
N SER A 131 -25.90 -0.43 -0.16
CA SER A 131 -25.43 0.79 -0.81
C SER A 131 -24.60 1.61 0.20
N LEU A 132 -23.49 1.02 0.66
CA LEU A 132 -22.59 1.64 1.63
C LEU A 132 -22.06 2.93 1.02
N SER A 133 -22.10 3.99 1.82
CA SER A 133 -21.40 5.21 1.45
C SER A 133 -19.90 4.91 1.35
N GLY A 134 -19.16 5.75 0.63
CA GLY A 134 -17.70 5.64 0.59
C GLY A 134 -17.08 5.72 1.98
N GLU A 135 -17.72 6.42 2.92
CA GLU A 135 -17.29 6.54 4.30
C GLU A 135 -17.47 5.23 5.08
N ASP A 136 -18.64 4.57 4.97
CA ASP A 136 -18.90 3.29 5.64
C ASP A 136 -17.91 2.21 5.20
N LEU A 137 -17.56 2.19 3.91
CA LEU A 137 -16.57 1.26 3.38
C LEU A 137 -15.19 1.50 4.00
N ARG A 138 -14.78 2.77 4.10
CA ARG A 138 -13.49 3.14 4.68
C ARG A 138 -13.41 2.76 6.16
N GLU A 139 -14.47 2.98 6.93
CA GLU A 139 -14.53 2.55 8.34
C GLU A 139 -14.48 1.02 8.47
N ASN A 140 -15.16 0.27 7.59
CA ASN A 140 -15.08 -1.19 7.59
C ASN A 140 -13.68 -1.71 7.25
N LEU A 141 -12.96 -1.06 6.32
CA LEU A 141 -11.56 -1.39 6.02
C LEU A 141 -10.68 -1.18 7.25
N VAL A 142 -10.87 -0.08 7.98
CA VAL A 142 -10.13 0.20 9.23
C VAL A 142 -10.45 -0.84 10.30
N ALA A 143 -11.73 -1.09 10.60
CA ALA A 143 -12.13 -2.08 11.60
C ALA A 143 -11.62 -3.48 11.25
N THR A 144 -11.61 -3.83 9.96
CA THR A 144 -11.04 -5.09 9.49
C THR A 144 -9.53 -5.12 9.71
N ALA A 145 -8.80 -4.06 9.34
CA ALA A 145 -7.36 -3.96 9.59
C ALA A 145 -7.00 -4.06 11.08
N GLU A 146 -7.77 -3.40 11.96
CA GLU A 146 -7.62 -3.46 13.41
C GLU A 146 -7.80 -4.88 13.97
N SER A 147 -8.67 -5.69 13.36
CA SER A 147 -8.88 -7.08 13.76
C SER A 147 -7.65 -7.99 13.55
N PHE A 148 -6.66 -7.54 12.77
CA PHE A 148 -5.38 -8.22 12.58
C PHE A 148 -4.30 -7.77 13.58
N ILE A 149 -4.55 -6.75 14.40
CA ILE A 149 -3.59 -6.31 15.41
C ILE A 149 -3.38 -7.42 16.45
N GLY A 150 -2.12 -7.77 16.71
CA GLY A 150 -1.75 -8.82 17.68
C GLY A 150 -1.89 -10.24 17.15
N VAL A 151 -2.28 -10.41 15.88
CA VAL A 151 -2.26 -11.70 15.20
C VAL A 151 -0.85 -11.92 14.63
N GLU A 152 -0.11 -12.90 15.15
CA GLU A 152 1.27 -13.16 14.73
C GLU A 152 1.34 -13.47 13.23
N TYR A 153 1.91 -12.54 12.47
CA TYR A 153 1.89 -12.60 11.03
C TYR A 153 2.98 -13.55 10.51
N THR A 154 2.58 -14.71 10.01
CA THR A 154 3.46 -15.66 9.29
C THR A 154 2.73 -16.20 8.08
N TRP A 155 2.79 -15.44 6.98
CA TRP A 155 2.50 -15.98 5.65
C TRP A 155 3.79 -16.28 4.91
N GLY A 156 3.73 -17.30 4.06
CA GLY A 156 4.85 -17.77 3.25
C GLY A 156 5.49 -16.63 2.46
N GLY A 157 6.83 -16.63 2.43
CA GLY A 157 7.67 -15.67 1.71
C GLY A 157 8.58 -14.89 2.66
N THR A 158 9.88 -15.19 2.66
CA THR A 158 10.90 -14.47 3.46
C THR A 158 11.35 -13.15 2.82
N SER A 159 10.70 -12.71 1.75
CA SER A 159 11.14 -11.58 0.94
C SER A 159 10.41 -10.31 1.37
N MET A 160 10.98 -9.58 2.34
CA MET A 160 10.59 -8.19 2.64
C MET A 160 10.67 -7.30 1.39
N ARG A 161 11.49 -7.67 0.39
CA ARG A 161 11.63 -6.94 -0.88
C ARG A 161 10.43 -7.08 -1.80
N GLU A 162 9.72 -8.20 -1.75
CA GLU A 162 8.49 -8.42 -2.53
C GLU A 162 7.25 -7.95 -1.77
N GLY A 163 7.41 -7.64 -0.48
CA GLY A 163 6.34 -7.17 0.39
C GLY A 163 5.24 -8.22 0.58
N ILE A 164 5.56 -9.51 0.46
CA ILE A 164 4.56 -10.59 0.41
C ILE A 164 3.69 -10.63 1.67
N ASP A 165 4.26 -10.28 2.82
CA ASP A 165 3.57 -10.19 4.11
C ASP A 165 2.73 -8.91 4.23
N CYS A 166 3.30 -7.73 3.96
CA CYS A 166 2.60 -6.45 4.08
C CYS A 166 1.52 -6.25 3.01
N SER A 167 1.80 -6.64 1.76
CA SER A 167 0.80 -6.66 0.68
C SER A 167 -0.24 -7.77 0.87
N GLY A 168 0.13 -8.84 1.57
CA GLY A 168 -0.80 -9.90 1.98
C GLY A 168 -1.85 -9.39 2.96
N LEU A 169 -1.44 -8.63 3.98
CA LEU A 169 -2.36 -8.00 4.93
C LEU A 169 -3.34 -7.08 4.21
N VAL A 170 -2.82 -6.22 3.33
CA VAL A 170 -3.64 -5.35 2.48
C VAL A 170 -4.65 -6.18 1.71
N ARG A 171 -4.21 -7.27 1.07
CA ARG A 171 -5.10 -8.12 0.27
C ARG A 171 -6.18 -8.78 1.11
N ALA A 172 -5.88 -9.36 2.27
CA ALA A 172 -6.91 -9.93 3.15
C ALA A 172 -7.92 -8.88 3.62
N VAL A 173 -7.45 -7.71 4.07
CA VAL A 173 -8.35 -6.65 4.54
C VAL A 173 -9.32 -6.22 3.45
N TYR A 174 -8.82 -5.97 2.23
CA TYR A 174 -9.66 -5.54 1.12
C TYR A 174 -10.58 -6.66 0.64
N GLN A 175 -10.09 -7.90 0.56
CA GLN A 175 -10.90 -9.04 0.13
C GLN A 175 -12.02 -9.36 1.12
N LEU A 176 -11.77 -9.29 2.43
CA LEU A 176 -12.83 -9.44 3.44
C LEU A 176 -13.95 -8.40 3.29
N ASN A 177 -13.61 -7.24 2.72
CA ASN A 177 -14.52 -6.15 2.40
C ASN A 177 -15.01 -6.16 0.93
N GLY A 178 -14.80 -7.25 0.20
CA GLY A 178 -15.32 -7.46 -1.15
C GLY A 178 -14.58 -6.69 -2.24
N ILE A 179 -13.34 -6.27 -1.99
CA ILE A 179 -12.49 -5.53 -2.94
C ILE A 179 -11.29 -6.38 -3.34
N SER A 180 -11.11 -6.56 -4.64
CA SER A 180 -9.93 -7.21 -5.19
C SER A 180 -8.78 -6.20 -5.34
N VAL A 181 -7.62 -6.58 -4.80
CA VAL A 181 -6.37 -5.85 -4.94
C VAL A 181 -5.26 -6.80 -5.37
N PRO A 182 -4.28 -6.36 -6.19
CA PRO A 182 -3.19 -7.24 -6.62
C PRO A 182 -2.42 -7.88 -5.47
N ARG A 183 -1.78 -9.02 -5.74
CA ARG A 183 -1.05 -9.78 -4.72
C ARG A 183 0.22 -9.09 -4.23
N THR A 184 0.96 -8.44 -5.14
CA THR A 184 2.27 -7.88 -4.82
C THR A 184 2.16 -6.40 -4.46
N MET A 185 3.02 -5.93 -3.56
CA MET A 185 3.11 -4.52 -3.18
C MET A 185 3.31 -3.61 -4.39
N MET A 186 4.16 -4.03 -5.35
CA MET A 186 4.45 -3.21 -6.53
C MET A 186 3.25 -3.09 -7.48
N ASP A 187 2.44 -4.14 -7.59
CA ASP A 187 1.21 -4.09 -8.39
C ASP A 187 0.13 -3.30 -7.66
N GLN A 188 0.05 -3.40 -6.34
CA GLN A 188 -0.83 -2.55 -5.51
C GLN A 188 -0.47 -1.06 -5.67
N TYR A 189 0.81 -0.70 -5.68
CA TYR A 189 1.25 0.68 -5.90
C TYR A 189 0.87 1.25 -7.27
N LYS A 190 0.88 0.39 -8.31
CA LYS A 190 0.50 0.77 -9.67
C LYS A 190 -1.02 0.75 -9.88
N ALA A 191 -1.76 0.09 -8.99
CA ALA A 191 -3.21 0.00 -9.05
C ALA A 191 -3.88 1.20 -8.40
N GLY A 192 -5.13 1.46 -8.79
CA GLY A 192 -5.95 2.50 -8.18
C GLY A 192 -5.60 3.92 -8.60
N THR A 193 -5.90 4.88 -7.72
CA THR A 193 -5.72 6.33 -7.96
C THR A 193 -4.73 6.89 -6.96
N THR A 194 -3.75 7.67 -7.43
CA THR A 194 -2.79 8.35 -6.56
C THR A 194 -3.49 9.40 -5.70
N VAL A 195 -3.30 9.32 -4.38
CA VAL A 195 -3.83 10.29 -3.41
C VAL A 195 -2.69 11.17 -2.89
N ALA A 196 -2.91 12.49 -2.86
CA ALA A 196 -1.97 13.43 -2.28
C ALA A 196 -1.93 13.29 -0.75
N ARG A 197 -0.78 13.55 -0.13
CA ARG A 197 -0.56 13.29 1.31
C ARG A 197 -1.53 14.07 2.21
N ASP A 198 -1.87 15.29 1.83
CA ASP A 198 -2.83 16.17 2.51
C ASP A 198 -4.30 15.78 2.28
N ARG A 199 -4.55 14.76 1.44
CA ARG A 199 -5.88 14.24 1.11
C ARG A 199 -6.07 12.78 1.51
N LEU A 200 -5.14 12.21 2.27
CA LEU A 200 -5.25 10.84 2.76
C LEU A 200 -6.52 10.65 3.57
N GLN A 201 -7.25 9.59 3.24
CA GLN A 201 -8.46 9.15 3.91
C GLN A 201 -8.28 7.73 4.42
N LYS A 202 -9.01 7.37 5.49
CA LYS A 202 -9.05 6.02 6.04
C LYS A 202 -9.22 4.97 4.94
N GLY A 203 -8.45 3.89 5.00
CA GLY A 203 -8.45 2.86 3.97
C GLY A 203 -7.70 3.22 2.70
N ASP A 204 -6.97 4.34 2.62
CA ASP A 204 -5.98 4.55 1.56
C ASP A 204 -4.70 3.74 1.86
N LEU A 205 -3.99 3.30 0.82
CA LEU A 205 -2.71 2.61 0.97
C LEU A 205 -1.55 3.61 1.04
N VAL A 206 -0.67 3.43 2.02
CA VAL A 206 0.56 4.20 2.19
C VAL A 206 1.77 3.33 1.88
N PHE A 207 2.65 3.83 1.02
CA PHE A 207 3.81 3.11 0.53
C PHE A 207 5.10 3.78 1.01
N PHE A 208 6.09 2.96 1.40
CA PHE A 208 7.34 3.44 1.99
C PHE A 208 8.55 2.91 1.23
N SER A 209 9.60 3.72 1.20
CA SER A 209 10.95 3.34 0.75
C SER A 209 11.94 3.56 1.89
N VAL A 210 12.98 2.73 1.97
CA VAL A 210 14.04 2.86 2.99
C VAL A 210 14.80 4.18 2.95
N SER A 211 14.88 4.83 1.79
CA SER A 211 15.44 6.18 1.64
C SER A 211 14.97 6.83 0.32
N PRO A 212 15.07 8.18 0.20
CA PRO A 212 14.73 8.88 -1.04
C PRO A 212 15.47 8.32 -2.26
N GLY A 213 14.75 8.08 -3.35
CA GLY A 213 15.31 7.52 -4.58
C GLY A 213 15.47 5.99 -4.59
N ARG A 214 15.16 5.30 -3.48
CA ARG A 214 15.11 3.83 -3.45
C ARG A 214 13.73 3.31 -3.87
N PRO A 215 13.67 2.09 -4.44
CA PRO A 215 12.41 1.41 -4.69
C PRO A 215 11.56 1.30 -3.41
N ILE A 216 10.25 1.27 -3.61
CA ILE A 216 9.27 0.98 -2.56
C ILE A 216 9.61 -0.37 -1.94
N SER A 217 9.51 -0.45 -0.62
CA SER A 217 9.88 -1.61 0.19
C SER A 217 8.80 -1.99 1.21
N HIS A 218 7.76 -1.17 1.41
CA HIS A 218 6.70 -1.48 2.36
C HIS A 218 5.36 -0.87 1.96
N VAL A 219 4.26 -1.49 2.41
CA VAL A 219 2.89 -0.93 2.32
C VAL A 219 2.17 -1.05 3.67
N GLY A 220 1.30 -0.10 3.95
CA GLY A 220 0.37 -0.12 5.08
C GLY A 220 -0.99 0.48 4.69
N ILE A 221 -1.96 0.31 5.58
CA ILE A 221 -3.32 0.82 5.45
C ILE A 221 -3.45 2.04 6.35
N TYR A 222 -3.74 3.21 5.78
CA TYR A 222 -3.93 4.44 6.53
C TYR A 222 -5.23 4.38 7.33
N VAL A 223 -5.18 4.71 8.63
CA VAL A 223 -6.35 4.64 9.52
C VAL A 223 -6.77 6.01 10.08
N GLY A 224 -6.19 7.10 9.54
CA GLY A 224 -6.45 8.46 9.99
C GLY A 224 -5.34 9.00 10.89
N GLU A 225 -5.36 10.31 11.14
CA GLU A 225 -4.49 10.97 12.13
C GLU A 225 -2.98 10.69 12.01
N ASN A 226 -2.46 10.53 10.78
CA ASN A 226 -1.08 10.13 10.52
C ASN A 226 -0.69 8.73 11.05
N VAL A 227 -1.68 7.87 11.30
CA VAL A 227 -1.51 6.48 11.76
C VAL A 227 -1.81 5.53 10.60
N PHE A 228 -1.11 4.40 10.58
CA PHE A 228 -1.34 3.31 9.64
C PHE A 228 -1.15 1.95 10.32
N ILE A 229 -1.84 0.93 9.81
CA ILE A 229 -1.68 -0.48 10.20
C ILE A 229 -0.89 -1.19 9.11
N HIS A 230 0.06 -2.04 9.51
CA HIS A 230 0.88 -2.82 8.58
C HIS A 230 1.33 -4.13 9.22
N ALA A 231 1.76 -5.09 8.40
CA ALA A 231 2.52 -6.25 8.85
C ALA A 231 4.02 -5.91 8.77
N PRO A 232 4.74 -5.71 9.89
CA PRO A 232 6.14 -5.25 9.88
C PRO A 232 7.17 -6.33 9.53
N GLY A 233 6.76 -7.60 9.48
CA GLY A 233 7.59 -8.76 9.15
C GLY A 233 7.39 -9.93 10.10
N LYS A 234 8.04 -11.06 9.79
CA LYS A 234 7.94 -12.30 10.58
C LYS A 234 8.28 -12.09 12.07
N GLY A 235 7.38 -12.52 12.96
CA GLY A 235 7.59 -12.58 14.41
C GLY A 235 7.45 -11.23 15.13
N LYS A 236 6.63 -10.32 14.61
CA LYS A 236 6.37 -8.98 15.15
C LYS A 236 4.90 -8.62 15.10
#